data_AF-A0A1M6UF54-F1
#
_entry.id   AF-A0A1M6UF54-F1
#
_cell.length_a   1.000
_cell.length_b   1.000
_cell.length_c   1.000
_cell.angle_alpha   90.00
_cell.angle_beta   90.00
_cell.angle_gamma   90.00
#
_symmetry.space_group_name_H-M   'P 1'
#
loop_
_entity.id
_entity.type
_entity.pdbx_description
1 polymer ?
#
loop_
_entity_poly.entity_id
_entity_poly.type
_entity_poly.pdbx_seq_one_letter_code
_entity_poly.pdbx_strand_id
1 'polypeptide(L)'
;MSHPVTTNPLIIMLINMTVVFLVLIALGVVINLIHYIDPTKPKAAPQEEAAPAVAEPVADPEPVVAAAPVEEGISPEVVAVIAAAVASMGYGAGSVRAIRPLERNNWKNSGRNALQSRG
;
A
#
# COMPACT_ATOMS: atom_id res chain seq x y z
N MET A 1 29.86 -14.89 -20.56
CA MET A 1 29.82 -13.42 -20.67
C MET A 1 28.67 -13.08 -21.59
N SER A 2 27.54 -12.57 -21.06
CA SER A 2 26.38 -12.18 -21.86
C SER A 2 26.73 -10.93 -22.66
N HIS A 3 26.87 -11.09 -23.97
CA HIS A 3 27.08 -9.97 -24.89
C HIS A 3 25.84 -9.07 -24.87
N PRO A 4 25.97 -7.73 -24.84
CA PRO A 4 24.81 -6.85 -24.99
C PRO A 4 24.17 -7.12 -26.35
N VAL A 5 22.88 -7.46 -26.34
CA VAL A 5 22.07 -7.81 -27.52
C VAL A 5 21.88 -6.62 -28.48
N THR A 6 22.25 -5.41 -28.07
CA THR A 6 22.36 -4.22 -28.93
C THR A 6 23.26 -3.18 -28.27
N THR A 7 24.27 -2.67 -28.98
CA THR A 7 25.25 -1.70 -28.46
C THR A 7 24.87 -0.24 -28.78
N ASN A 8 23.79 -0.02 -29.52
CA ASN A 8 23.40 1.31 -29.98
C ASN A 8 22.44 1.99 -28.97
N PRO A 9 22.81 3.16 -28.39
CA PRO A 9 22.00 3.85 -27.39
C PRO A 9 20.61 4.28 -27.90
N LEU A 10 20.47 4.59 -29.20
CA LEU A 10 19.18 4.96 -29.78
C LEU A 10 18.20 3.77 -29.81
N ILE A 11 18.72 2.57 -30.07
CA ILE A 11 17.90 1.34 -30.10
C ILE A 11 17.44 0.99 -28.68
N ILE A 12 18.31 1.15 -27.69
CA ILE A 12 17.96 0.90 -26.28
C ILE A 12 16.81 1.81 -25.83
N MET A 13 16.86 3.10 -26.19
CA MET A 13 15.80 4.06 -25.89
C MET A 13 14.47 3.67 -26.56
N LEU A 14 14.51 3.28 -27.84
CA LEU A 14 13.33 2.90 -28.60
C LEU A 14 12.70 1.61 -28.05
N ILE A 15 13.51 0.61 -27.67
CA ILE A 15 13.02 -0.63 -27.05
C ILE A 15 12.33 -0.31 -25.72
N ASN A 16 12.94 0.48 -24.84
CA ASN A 16 12.33 0.79 -23.55
C ASN A 16 11.01 1.56 -23.71
N MET A 17 10.97 2.55 -24.61
CA MET A 17 9.72 3.28 -24.91
C MET A 17 8.64 2.32 -25.43
N THR A 18 8.95 1.51 -26.44
CA THR A 18 7.96 0.59 -27.03
C THR A 18 7.45 -0.47 -26.04
N VAL A 19 8.30 -1.02 -25.18
CA VAL A 19 7.89 -2.02 -24.18
C VAL A 19 6.93 -1.42 -23.16
N VAL A 20 7.24 -0.23 -22.64
CA VAL A 20 6.35 0.47 -21.69
C VAL A 20 5.00 0.75 -22.34
N PHE A 21 4.98 1.29 -23.57
CA PHE A 21 3.74 1.51 -24.31
C PHE A 21 2.95 0.22 -24.52
N LEU A 22 3.60 -0.88 -24.90
CA LEU A 22 2.94 -2.18 -25.11
C LEU A 22 2.23 -2.65 -23.84
N VAL A 23 2.90 -2.54 -22.70
CA VAL A 23 2.32 -2.92 -21.40
C VAL A 23 1.12 -2.05 -21.06
N LEU A 24 1.21 -0.74 -21.25
CA LEU A 24 0.09 0.18 -20.98
C LEU A 24 -1.12 -0.08 -21.88
N ILE A 25 -0.89 -0.32 -23.18
CA ILE A 25 -1.95 -0.68 -24.12
C ILE A 25 -2.58 -2.01 -23.71
N ALA A 26 -1.79 -3.02 -23.36
CA ALA A 26 -2.29 -4.31 -22.91
C ALA A 26 -3.17 -4.18 -21.66
N LEU A 27 -2.73 -3.43 -20.65
CA LEU A 27 -3.55 -3.16 -19.45
C LEU A 27 -4.85 -2.45 -19.82
N GLY A 28 -4.79 -1.43 -20.70
CA GLY A 28 -5.98 -0.73 -21.17
C GLY A 28 -6.98 -1.63 -21.90
N VAL A 29 -6.49 -2.51 -22.78
CA VAL A 29 -7.32 -3.49 -23.49
C VAL A 29 -7.92 -4.51 -22.51
N VAL A 30 -7.16 -5.01 -21.54
CA VAL A 30 -7.67 -5.95 -20.53
C VAL A 30 -8.78 -5.32 -19.70
N ILE A 31 -8.60 -4.07 -19.24
CA ILE A 31 -9.62 -3.35 -18.48
C ILE A 31 -10.87 -3.11 -19.35
N ASN A 32 -10.70 -2.69 -20.60
CA ASN A 32 -11.80 -2.48 -21.53
C ASN A 32 -12.56 -3.79 -21.83
N LEU A 33 -11.84 -4.89 -22.01
CA LEU A 33 -12.40 -6.21 -22.28
C LEU A 33 -13.21 -6.73 -21.08
N ILE A 34 -12.68 -6.59 -19.87
CA ILE A 34 -13.44 -6.91 -18.64
C ILE A 34 -14.68 -6.03 -18.59
N HIS A 35 -14.57 -4.73 -18.86
CA HIS A 35 -15.70 -3.82 -18.89
C HIS A 35 -16.77 -4.11 -19.95
N TYR A 36 -16.40 -4.77 -21.05
CA TYR A 36 -17.33 -5.19 -22.11
C TYR A 36 -18.02 -6.51 -21.79
N ILE A 37 -17.25 -7.47 -21.23
CA ILE A 37 -17.76 -8.79 -20.88
C ILE A 37 -18.50 -8.78 -19.56
N ASP A 38 -18.19 -7.86 -18.65
CA ASP A 38 -18.86 -7.65 -17.38
C ASP A 38 -20.29 -7.11 -17.61
N PRO A 39 -21.31 -7.98 -17.56
CA PRO A 39 -22.69 -7.62 -17.80
C PRO A 39 -23.38 -7.12 -16.52
N THR A 40 -22.64 -7.02 -15.40
CA THR A 40 -23.19 -6.67 -14.09
C THR A 40 -23.08 -5.19 -13.76
N LYS A 41 -22.66 -4.34 -14.71
CA LYS A 41 -22.58 -2.89 -14.48
C LYS A 41 -23.97 -2.32 -14.12
N PRO A 42 -24.21 -1.88 -12.87
CA PRO A 42 -25.32 -0.98 -12.60
C PRO A 42 -25.07 0.29 -13.40
N LYS A 43 -26.08 0.73 -14.13
CA LYS A 43 -26.12 2.02 -14.81
C LYS A 43 -25.68 3.10 -13.80
N ALA A 44 -24.50 3.68 -14.00
CA ALA A 44 -24.08 4.86 -13.27
C ALA A 44 -25.12 5.95 -13.57
N ALA A 45 -26.06 6.15 -12.64
CA ALA A 45 -26.75 7.40 -12.51
C ALA A 45 -25.68 8.48 -12.32
N PRO A 46 -25.75 9.62 -13.03
CA PRO A 46 -24.84 10.73 -12.82
C PRO A 46 -24.73 11.06 -11.33
N GLN A 47 -23.51 11.37 -10.89
CA GLN A 47 -23.22 11.88 -9.55
C GLN A 47 -24.21 13.00 -9.22
N GLU A 48 -25.19 12.67 -8.39
CA GLU A 48 -26.08 13.65 -7.78
C GLU A 48 -25.46 13.99 -6.43
N GLU A 49 -24.88 15.18 -6.42
CA GLU A 49 -24.39 15.93 -5.29
C GLU A 49 -25.52 16.08 -4.25
N ALA A 50 -25.59 15.15 -3.30
CA ALA A 50 -26.55 15.19 -2.20
C ALA A 50 -25.78 15.35 -0.88
N ALA A 51 -25.64 16.60 -0.46
CA ALA A 51 -25.26 16.97 0.90
C ALA A 51 -26.22 16.34 1.92
N PRO A 52 -25.75 15.81 3.07
CA PRO A 52 -26.62 15.52 4.19
C PRO A 52 -26.50 16.63 5.23
N ALA A 53 -27.59 17.38 5.40
CA ALA A 53 -27.83 18.27 6.52
C ALA A 53 -28.41 17.48 7.72
N VAL A 54 -27.69 17.56 8.85
CA VAL A 54 -28.18 17.83 10.22
C VAL A 54 -28.87 16.72 11.06
N ALA A 55 -28.17 16.38 12.17
CA ALA A 55 -28.55 16.09 13.59
C ALA A 55 -29.45 14.87 13.96
N GLU A 56 -28.93 13.83 14.66
CA GLU A 56 -28.86 13.56 16.14
C GLU A 56 -30.17 13.02 16.77
N PRO A 57 -30.23 12.27 17.92
CA PRO A 57 -29.22 12.08 18.99
C PRO A 57 -29.02 10.64 19.63
N VAL A 58 -27.84 10.49 20.26
CA VAL A 58 -27.47 9.89 21.57
C VAL A 58 -27.81 8.43 21.97
N ALA A 59 -26.75 7.66 22.25
CA ALA A 59 -26.68 6.70 23.37
C ALA A 59 -25.27 6.76 24.00
N ASP A 60 -25.21 6.69 25.34
CA ASP A 60 -24.09 6.94 26.27
C ASP A 60 -22.80 6.10 26.04
N PRO A 61 -21.63 6.57 26.54
CA PRO A 61 -20.32 6.05 26.20
C PRO A 61 -19.88 4.88 27.10
N GLU A 62 -19.55 3.75 26.48
CA GLU A 62 -18.70 2.73 27.11
C GLU A 62 -17.24 3.22 27.23
N PRO A 63 -16.47 2.70 28.22
CA PRO A 63 -15.20 3.29 28.60
C PRO A 63 -14.20 3.24 27.45
N VAL A 64 -13.91 4.43 26.92
CA VAL A 64 -12.83 4.69 25.96
C VAL A 64 -11.50 4.28 26.59
N VAL A 65 -11.06 3.06 26.27
CA VAL A 65 -9.64 2.74 26.23
C VAL A 65 -9.02 3.78 25.32
N ALA A 66 -8.14 4.62 25.86
CA ALA A 66 -7.53 5.73 25.14
C ALA A 66 -7.06 5.24 23.76
N ALA A 67 -7.77 5.65 22.73
CA ALA A 67 -7.46 5.28 21.36
C ALA A 67 -6.05 5.82 21.09
N ALA A 68 -5.13 4.90 20.84
CA ALA A 68 -3.82 5.26 20.30
C ALA A 68 -4.05 6.14 19.06
N PRO A 69 -3.19 7.15 18.80
CA PRO A 69 -3.34 8.03 17.66
C PRO A 69 -3.48 7.19 16.40
N VAL A 70 -4.69 7.21 15.82
CA VAL A 70 -4.98 6.54 14.56
C VAL A 70 -4.28 7.37 13.49
N GLU A 71 -3.24 6.81 12.88
CA GLU A 71 -2.58 7.48 11.77
C GLU A 71 -3.58 7.66 10.62
N GLU A 72 -3.65 8.88 10.09
CA GLU A 72 -4.51 9.23 8.95
C GLU A 72 -4.20 8.30 7.77
N GLY A 73 -5.17 7.46 7.41
CA GLY A 73 -5.07 6.51 6.31
C GLY A 73 -5.29 5.04 6.68
N ILE A 74 -5.40 4.70 7.98
CA ILE A 74 -5.75 3.34 8.43
C ILE A 74 -7.11 3.37 9.12
N SER A 75 -8.06 2.55 8.63
CA SER A 75 -9.40 2.49 9.21
C SER A 75 -9.38 1.84 10.60
N PRO A 76 -10.24 2.27 11.54
CA PRO A 76 -10.27 1.72 12.90
C PRO A 76 -10.58 0.22 12.93
N GLU A 77 -11.30 -0.30 11.93
CA GLU A 77 -11.57 -1.73 11.77
C GLU A 77 -10.28 -2.51 11.51
N VAL A 78 -9.37 -1.97 10.68
CA VAL A 78 -8.07 -2.60 10.41
C VAL A 78 -7.22 -2.64 11.69
N VAL A 79 -7.23 -1.55 12.47
CA VAL A 79 -6.53 -1.51 13.77
C VAL A 79 -7.11 -2.52 14.74
N ALA A 80 -8.43 -2.65 14.81
CA ALA A 80 -9.12 -3.61 15.67
C ALA A 80 -8.82 -5.07 15.27
N VAL A 81 -8.81 -5.38 13.98
CA VAL A 81 -8.45 -6.72 13.47
C VAL A 81 -6.99 -7.06 13.79
N ILE A 82 -6.06 -6.11 13.62
CA ILE A 82 -4.65 -6.31 13.98
C ILE A 82 -4.51 -6.53 15.49
N ALA A 83 -5.17 -5.70 16.31
CA ALA A 83 -5.16 -5.84 17.77
C ALA A 83 -5.73 -7.18 18.24
N ALA A 84 -6.84 -7.63 17.65
CA ALA A 84 -7.43 -8.93 17.94
C ALA A 84 -6.52 -10.11 17.55
N ALA A 85 -5.88 -10.03 16.38
CA ALA A 85 -4.92 -11.04 15.93
C ALA A 85 -3.72 -11.14 16.89
N VAL A 86 -3.16 -10.01 17.31
CA VAL A 86 -2.05 -9.97 18.27
C VAL A 86 -2.47 -10.52 19.63
N ALA A 87 -3.66 -10.16 20.11
CA ALA A 87 -4.22 -10.68 21.36
C ALA A 87 -4.44 -12.20 21.30
N SER A 88 -4.90 -12.74 20.16
CA SER A 88 -5.10 -14.19 19.96
C SER A 88 -3.78 -14.98 19.96
N MET A 89 -2.68 -14.35 19.56
CA MET A 89 -1.33 -14.93 19.60
C MET A 89 -0.70 -14.88 21.00
N GLY A 90 -1.45 -14.39 22.00
CA GLY A 90 -1.02 -14.32 23.40
C GLY A 90 -0.09 -13.14 23.71
N TYR A 91 0.04 -12.18 22.79
CA TYR A 91 0.81 -10.96 23.01
C TYR A 91 -0.13 -9.83 23.46
N GLY A 92 0.14 -9.27 24.64
CA GLY A 92 -0.62 -8.13 25.21
C GLY A 92 0.21 -6.85 25.22
N ALA A 93 -0.42 -5.71 25.51
CA ALA A 93 0.25 -4.40 25.56
C ALA A 93 1.49 -4.35 26.49
N GLY A 94 1.62 -5.28 27.45
CA GLY A 94 2.77 -5.41 28.35
C GLY A 94 3.89 -6.37 27.91
N SER A 95 3.77 -7.08 26.78
CA SER A 95 4.78 -8.07 26.36
C SER A 95 5.99 -7.48 25.62
N VAL A 96 5.97 -6.18 25.31
CA VAL A 96 7.08 -5.50 24.63
C VAL A 96 8.17 -5.13 25.66
N ARG A 97 9.10 -6.05 25.90
CA ARG A 97 10.22 -5.83 26.85
C ARG A 97 11.29 -4.89 26.27
N ALA A 98 11.58 -5.02 24.98
CA ALA A 98 12.54 -4.20 24.25
C ALA A 98 12.29 -4.31 22.74
N ILE A 99 12.44 -3.20 22.02
CA ILE A 99 12.41 -3.16 20.56
C ILE A 99 13.86 -3.08 20.09
N ARG A 100 14.39 -4.17 19.53
CA ARG A 100 15.68 -4.13 18.84
C ARG A 100 15.43 -3.90 17.35
N PRO A 101 16.17 -3.00 16.70
CA PRO A 101 16.14 -2.94 15.25
C PRO A 101 16.50 -4.32 14.68
N LEU A 102 15.59 -4.91 13.92
CA LEU A 102 15.90 -6.10 13.13
C LEU A 102 17.01 -5.74 12.15
N GLU A 103 17.94 -6.69 11.91
CA GLU A 103 18.95 -6.53 10.88
C GLU A 103 18.25 -6.30 9.53
N ARG A 104 18.38 -5.07 9.04
CA ARG A 104 17.80 -4.61 7.77
C ARG A 104 18.87 -4.59 6.71
N ASN A 105 18.43 -4.84 5.48
CA ASN A 105 19.23 -4.93 4.26
C ASN A 105 20.36 -3.88 4.21
N ASN A 106 21.50 -4.29 3.66
CA ASN A 106 22.73 -3.52 3.58
C ASN A 106 22.54 -2.06 3.13
N TRP A 107 21.54 -1.76 2.29
CA TRP A 107 21.22 -0.39 1.86
C TRP A 107 21.08 0.60 3.03
N LYS A 108 20.26 0.28 4.05
CA LYS A 108 20.04 1.18 5.20
C LYS A 108 21.27 1.27 6.12
N ASN A 109 22.15 0.28 6.06
CA ASN A 109 23.39 0.23 6.82
C ASN A 109 24.61 0.72 6.02
N SER A 110 24.45 1.11 4.75
CA SER A 110 25.55 1.43 3.83
C SER A 110 26.46 2.53 4.36
N GLY A 111 25.89 3.58 4.97
CA GLY A 111 26.68 4.68 5.54
C GLY A 111 27.58 4.23 6.71
N ARG A 112 27.07 3.37 7.58
CA ARG A 112 27.85 2.79 8.69
C ARG A 112 28.90 1.81 8.18
N ASN A 113 28.55 0.96 7.22
CA ASN A 113 29.47 0.00 6.62
C ASN A 113 30.60 0.69 5.84
N ALA A 114 30.30 1.81 5.15
CA ALA A 114 31.29 2.62 4.44
C ALA A 114 32.27 3.35 5.37
N LEU A 115 31.85 3.65 6.61
CA LEU A 115 32.73 4.20 7.64
C LEU A 115 33.61 3.10 8.26
N GLN A 116 33.06 1.90 8.47
CA GLN A 116 33.81 0.75 8.98
C GLN A 116 34.84 0.21 7.98
N SER A 117 34.60 0.32 6.67
CA SER A 117 35.57 -0.09 5.64
C SER A 117 36.69 0.94 5.38
N ARG A 118 36.70 2.05 6.12
CA ARG A 118 37.67 3.15 5.96
C ARG A 118 38.68 3.27 7.12
N GLY A 119 38.59 2.42 8.13
CA GLY A 119 39.60 2.25 9.18
C GLY A 119 40.44 1.01 8.92
#